data_AF-A0A6L5R0F8-F1
#
_entry.id   AF-A0A6L5R0F8-F1
#
_cell.length_a   1.000
_cell.length_b   1.000
_cell.length_c   1.000
_cell.angle_alpha   90.00
_cell.angle_beta   90.00
_cell.angle_gamma   90.00
#
_symmetry.space_group_name_H-M   'P 1'
#
loop_
_entity.id
_entity.type
_entity.pdbx_description
1 polymer ?
#
loop_
_entity_poly.entity_id
_entity_poly.type
_entity_poly.pdbx_seq_one_letter_code
_entity_poly.pdbx_strand_id
1 'polypeptide(L)'
;MALLVPVLLTVAWLVSPLGSAAVGLTAAVVVALAALGVAAYIGYQRTEVVVSPHGIVERGFLGRIHSVARREMAGVLRIETYRGDTLETVQQLFVVDAAGRCLFRMRGTFWDDRSLDAIAEILDLEETVRTEPVTLAELRATDPCLLYWFEGRGLRA
;
A
#
# COMPACT_ATOMS: atom_id res chain seq x y z
N MET A 1 -16.77 16.93 -11.25
CA MET A 1 -18.21 16.69 -11.54
C MET A 1 -18.72 17.42 -12.78
N ALA A 2 -18.30 18.66 -13.07
CA ALA A 2 -18.82 19.44 -14.23
C ALA A 2 -18.57 18.82 -15.63
N LEU A 3 -17.55 17.98 -15.79
CA LEU A 3 -17.22 17.34 -17.08
C LEU A 3 -17.91 15.98 -17.30
N LEU A 4 -18.53 15.38 -16.28
CA LEU A 4 -19.12 14.04 -16.39
C LEU A 4 -20.41 14.06 -17.21
N VAL A 5 -21.26 15.07 -17.00
CA VAL A 5 -22.54 15.21 -17.69
C VAL A 5 -22.38 15.30 -19.22
N PRO A 6 -21.54 16.19 -19.78
CA PRO A 6 -21.38 16.25 -21.24
C PRO A 6 -20.76 14.98 -21.83
N VAL A 7 -19.83 14.32 -21.13
CA VAL A 7 -19.23 13.04 -21.59
C VAL A 7 -20.29 11.94 -21.65
N LEU A 8 -21.12 11.79 -20.62
CA LEU A 8 -22.19 10.79 -20.59
C LEU A 8 -23.25 11.03 -21.67
N LEU A 9 -23.62 12.29 -21.90
CA LEU A 9 -24.54 12.67 -22.97
C LEU A 9 -23.95 12.35 -24.35
N THR A 10 -22.67 12.64 -24.56
CA THR A 10 -21.98 12.37 -25.83
C THR A 10 -21.91 10.87 -26.11
N VAL A 11 -21.58 10.07 -25.10
CA VAL A 11 -21.51 8.62 -25.20
C VAL A 11 -22.91 8.02 -25.44
N ALA A 12 -23.95 8.48 -24.73
CA ALA A 12 -25.32 8.03 -24.95
C ALA A 12 -25.82 8.37 -26.36
N TRP A 13 -25.49 9.57 -26.86
CA TRP A 13 -25.81 9.97 -28.23
C TRP A 13 -25.10 9.11 -29.27
N LEU A 14 -23.80 8.84 -29.09
CA LEU A 14 -23.01 8.02 -30.00
C LEU A 14 -23.53 6.58 -30.08
N VAL A 15 -24.04 6.04 -28.98
CA VAL A 15 -24.54 4.65 -28.90
C VAL A 15 -26.01 4.54 -29.32
N SER A 16 -26.75 5.66 -29.38
CA SER A 16 -28.18 5.66 -29.76
C SER A 16 -28.52 4.99 -31.10
N PRO A 17 -27.71 5.05 -32.18
CA PRO A 17 -28.03 4.40 -33.46
C PRO A 17 -27.93 2.87 -33.40
N LEU A 18 -27.26 2.32 -32.38
CA LEU A 18 -27.08 0.88 -32.17
C LEU A 18 -28.29 0.22 -31.50
N GLY A 19 -29.32 1.01 -31.14
CA GLY A 19 -30.55 0.55 -30.52
C GLY A 19 -30.58 0.67 -28.99
N SER A 20 -31.76 0.52 -28.40
CA SER A 20 -32.01 0.71 -26.97
C SER A 20 -31.21 -0.24 -26.07
N ALA A 21 -30.92 -1.45 -26.56
CA ALA A 21 -30.07 -2.42 -25.86
C ALA A 21 -28.63 -1.89 -25.66
N ALA A 22 -28.07 -1.22 -26.66
CA ALA A 22 -26.73 -0.66 -26.59
C ALA A 22 -26.67 0.51 -25.59
N VAL A 23 -27.67 1.39 -25.60
CA VAL A 23 -27.80 2.48 -24.61
C VAL A 23 -27.92 1.93 -23.19
N GLY A 24 -28.74 0.88 -23.00
CA GLY A 24 -28.89 0.20 -21.72
C GLY A 24 -27.59 -0.43 -21.20
N LEU A 25 -26.85 -1.12 -22.08
CA LEU A 25 -25.55 -1.69 -21.74
C LEU A 25 -24.55 -0.61 -21.32
N THR A 26 -24.47 0.49 -22.07
CA THR A 26 -23.57 1.59 -21.75
C THR A 26 -23.91 2.23 -20.40
N ALA A 27 -25.19 2.45 -20.11
CA ALA A 27 -25.63 2.94 -18.81
C ALA A 27 -25.24 1.97 -17.69
N ALA A 28 -25.43 0.66 -17.88
CA ALA A 28 -25.05 -0.36 -16.90
C ALA A 28 -23.52 -0.37 -16.64
N VAL A 29 -22.70 -0.25 -17.69
CA VAL A 29 -21.23 -0.17 -17.55
C VAL A 29 -20.81 1.08 -16.79
N VAL A 30 -21.39 2.24 -17.11
CA VAL A 30 -21.10 3.50 -16.38
C VAL A 30 -21.45 3.38 -14.90
N VAL A 31 -22.63 2.83 -14.58
CA VAL A 31 -23.05 2.63 -13.19
C VAL A 31 -22.13 1.64 -12.48
N ALA A 32 -21.73 0.54 -13.13
CA ALA A 32 -20.81 -0.43 -12.56
C ALA A 32 -19.42 0.19 -12.26
N LEU A 33 -18.88 0.99 -13.18
CA LEU A 33 -17.61 1.69 -12.98
C LEU A 33 -17.70 2.74 -11.87
N ALA A 34 -18.81 3.48 -11.80
CA ALA A 34 -19.05 4.44 -10.73
C ALA A 34 -19.14 3.75 -9.37
N ALA A 35 -19.87 2.63 -9.28
CA ALA A 35 -19.97 1.82 -8.07
C ALA A 35 -18.61 1.27 -7.64
N LEU A 36 -17.79 0.80 -8.59
CA LEU A 36 -16.43 0.34 -8.32
C LEU A 36 -15.54 1.48 -7.80
N GLY A 37 -15.65 2.68 -8.39
CA GLY A 37 -14.93 3.87 -7.93
C GLY A 37 -15.32 4.28 -6.51
N VAL A 38 -16.62 4.26 -6.19
CA VAL A 38 -17.11 4.54 -4.83
C VAL A 38 -16.63 3.48 -3.84
N ALA A 39 -16.70 2.19 -4.20
CA ALA A 39 -16.20 1.11 -3.36
C ALA A 39 -14.69 1.24 -3.10
N ALA A 40 -13.91 1.58 -4.13
CA ALA A 40 -12.49 1.85 -4.01
C ALA A 40 -12.21 3.06 -3.10
N TYR A 41 -12.98 4.15 -3.24
CA TYR A 41 -12.84 5.33 -2.38
C TYR A 41 -13.16 5.02 -0.91
N ILE A 42 -14.22 4.24 -0.65
CA ILE A 42 -14.56 3.79 0.72
C ILE A 42 -13.45 2.87 1.27
N GLY A 43 -12.93 1.95 0.46
CA GLY A 43 -11.82 1.09 0.84
C GLY A 43 -10.56 1.89 1.20
N TYR A 44 -10.27 2.93 0.42
CA TYR A 44 -9.18 3.87 0.69
C TYR A 44 -9.37 4.61 2.01
N GLN A 45 -10.54 5.22 2.24
CA GLN A 45 -10.84 5.95 3.48
C GLN A 45 -10.84 5.06 4.73
N ARG A 46 -11.07 3.75 4.58
CA ARG A 46 -11.05 2.77 5.68
C ARG A 46 -9.68 2.14 5.90
N THR A 47 -8.71 2.43 5.05
CA THR A 47 -7.35 1.93 5.21
C THR A 47 -6.71 2.68 6.36
N GLU A 48 -6.40 1.96 7.43
CA GLU A 48 -5.89 2.55 8.67
C GLU A 48 -4.88 1.61 9.30
N VAL A 49 -3.85 2.18 9.90
CA VAL A 49 -2.90 1.48 10.76
C VAL A 49 -3.06 2.06 12.16
N VAL A 50 -3.43 1.21 13.11
CA VAL A 50 -3.51 1.56 14.52
C VAL A 50 -2.35 0.88 15.23
N VAL A 51 -1.54 1.68 15.91
CA VAL A 51 -0.38 1.24 16.68
C VAL A 51 -0.66 1.49 18.15
N SER A 52 -0.37 0.51 18.97
CA SER A 52 -0.49 0.59 20.43
C SER A 52 0.67 -0.13 21.09
N PRO A 53 0.92 0.08 22.39
CA PRO A 53 1.93 -0.68 23.13
C PRO A 53 1.71 -2.21 23.10
N HIS A 54 0.50 -2.67 22.76
CA HIS A 54 0.16 -4.09 22.68
C HIS A 54 0.40 -4.72 21.30
N GLY A 55 0.66 -3.90 20.28
CA GLY A 55 0.90 -4.35 18.92
C GLY A 55 0.30 -3.44 17.86
N ILE A 56 0.27 -3.97 16.64
CA ILE A 56 -0.14 -3.24 15.43
C ILE A 56 -1.38 -3.92 14.85
N VAL A 57 -2.36 -3.11 14.45
CA VAL A 57 -3.53 -3.55 13.68
C VAL A 57 -3.59 -2.74 12.40
N GLU A 58 -3.48 -3.42 11.27
CA GLU A 58 -3.64 -2.86 9.94
C GLU A 58 -4.98 -3.29 9.36
N ARG A 59 -5.75 -2.33 8.87
CA ARG A 59 -6.89 -2.57 7.97
C ARG A 59 -6.47 -2.21 6.56
N GLY A 60 -6.29 -3.22 5.72
CA GLY A 60 -5.94 -3.03 4.32
C GLY A 60 -7.12 -2.56 3.46
N PHE A 61 -6.81 -2.11 2.24
CA PHE A 61 -7.76 -1.55 1.27
C PHE A 61 -8.98 -2.44 0.95
N LEU A 62 -8.78 -3.76 0.90
CA LEU A 62 -9.87 -4.73 0.66
C LEU A 62 -10.59 -5.17 1.95
N GLY A 63 -10.39 -4.44 3.06
CA GLY A 63 -11.00 -4.73 4.36
C GLY A 63 -10.36 -5.90 5.12
N ARG A 64 -9.26 -6.48 4.60
CA ARG A 64 -8.49 -7.49 5.33
C ARG A 64 -7.87 -6.84 6.57
N ILE A 65 -8.15 -7.39 7.74
CA ILE A 65 -7.53 -6.98 9.00
C ILE A 65 -6.34 -7.90 9.25
N HIS A 66 -5.18 -7.30 9.49
CA HIS A 66 -3.95 -7.98 9.89
C HIS A 66 -3.54 -7.43 11.25
N SER A 67 -3.34 -8.30 12.23
CA SER A 67 -2.95 -7.90 13.59
C SER A 67 -1.71 -8.65 14.01
N VAL A 68 -0.73 -7.92 14.54
CA VAL A 68 0.53 -8.48 15.05
C VAL A 68 0.65 -8.08 16.50
N ALA A 69 0.79 -9.06 17.40
CA ALA A 69 0.98 -8.79 18.81
C ALA A 69 2.42 -8.33 19.11
N ARG A 70 2.59 -7.43 20.08
CA ARG A 70 3.89 -6.90 20.49
C ARG A 70 4.91 -7.98 20.86
N ARG A 71 4.46 -9.10 21.45
CA ARG A 71 5.30 -10.24 21.84
C ARG A 71 5.96 -10.97 20.66
N GLU A 72 5.44 -10.79 19.45
CA GLU A 72 5.97 -11.40 18.24
C GLU A 72 7.08 -10.54 17.61
N MET A 73 7.16 -9.27 18.02
CA MET A 73 8.09 -8.27 17.50
C MET A 73 9.39 -8.29 18.32
N ALA A 74 10.51 -8.40 17.62
CA ALA A 74 11.84 -8.38 18.22
C ALA A 74 12.56 -7.05 18.03
N GLY A 75 12.28 -6.30 16.96
CA GLY A 75 12.95 -5.03 16.71
C GLY A 75 12.33 -4.24 15.56
N VAL A 76 12.83 -3.02 15.40
CA VAL A 76 12.54 -2.14 14.28
C VAL A 76 13.80 -1.97 13.45
N LEU A 77 13.67 -2.11 12.13
CA LEU A 77 14.75 -1.93 11.17
C LEU A 77 14.38 -0.82 10.21
N ARG A 78 15.18 0.24 10.19
CA ARG A 78 15.03 1.37 9.27
C ARG A 78 16.07 1.30 8.17
N ILE A 79 15.61 1.39 6.92
CA ILE A 79 16.45 1.26 5.73
C ILE A 79 16.05 2.33 4.72
N GLU A 80 17.02 3.04 4.17
CA GLU A 80 16.80 3.87 2.99
C GLU A 80 16.83 3.03 1.72
N THR A 81 15.86 3.24 0.85
CA THR A 81 15.77 2.51 -0.43
C THR A 81 15.73 3.45 -1.62
N TYR A 82 16.50 3.16 -2.66
CA TYR A 82 16.45 3.92 -3.91
C TYR A 82 15.10 3.75 -4.63
N ARG A 83 14.56 4.86 -5.14
CA ARG A 83 13.33 4.88 -5.92
C ARG A 83 13.65 4.61 -7.39
N GLY A 84 13.45 3.37 -7.83
CA GLY A 84 13.70 2.97 -9.22
C GLY A 84 15.15 3.23 -9.64
N ASP A 85 15.35 3.82 -10.81
CA ASP A 85 16.67 4.17 -11.35
C ASP A 85 17.11 5.61 -11.01
N THR A 86 16.50 6.23 -9.99
CA THR A 86 16.82 7.59 -9.56
C THR A 86 17.72 7.59 -8.31
N LEU A 87 18.41 8.70 -8.07
CA LEU A 87 19.18 8.94 -6.85
C LEU A 87 18.28 9.33 -5.65
N GLU A 88 16.96 9.43 -5.83
CA GLU A 88 16.05 9.68 -4.73
C GLU A 88 15.96 8.45 -3.82
N THR A 89 16.20 8.64 -2.53
CA THR A 89 15.96 7.62 -1.51
C THR A 89 14.64 7.87 -0.81
N VAL A 90 14.02 6.78 -0.34
CA VAL A 90 12.84 6.82 0.51
C VAL A 90 13.07 5.92 1.70
N GLN A 91 12.78 6.43 2.89
CA GLN A 91 12.86 5.66 4.12
C GLN A 91 11.81 4.55 4.15
N GLN A 92 12.22 3.39 4.64
CA GLN A 92 11.34 2.28 4.91
C GLN A 92 11.62 1.75 6.31
N LEU A 93 10.54 1.48 7.04
CA LEU A 93 10.59 0.94 8.38
C LEU A 93 9.98 -0.45 8.37
N PHE A 94 10.69 -1.41 8.96
CA PHE A 94 10.29 -2.80 9.07
C PHE A 94 10.22 -3.17 10.55
N VAL A 95 9.08 -3.67 10.99
CA VAL A 95 8.97 -4.35 12.29
C VAL A 95 9.23 -5.83 12.02
N VAL A 96 10.21 -6.40 12.73
CA VAL A 96 10.69 -7.75 12.47
C VAL A 96 10.47 -8.67 13.67
N ASP A 97 10.32 -9.97 13.41
CA ASP A 97 10.34 -11.00 14.44
C ASP A 97 11.77 -11.39 14.84
N ALA A 98 11.90 -12.28 15.82
CA ALA A 98 13.19 -12.76 16.31
C ALA A 98 13.99 -13.55 15.24
N ALA A 99 13.35 -13.99 14.16
CA ALA A 99 14.00 -14.65 13.03
C ALA A 99 14.34 -13.65 11.89
N GLY A 100 14.13 -12.35 12.09
CA GLY A 100 14.38 -11.31 11.09
C GLY A 100 13.35 -11.24 9.98
N ARG A 101 12.18 -11.88 10.13
CA ARG A 101 11.08 -11.80 9.14
C ARG A 101 10.28 -10.53 9.35
N CYS A 102 9.89 -9.88 8.26
CA CYS A 102 9.04 -8.70 8.31
C CYS A 102 7.61 -9.07 8.74
N LEU A 103 7.17 -8.50 9.86
CA LEU A 103 5.80 -8.61 10.38
C LEU A 103 4.93 -7.44 9.91
N PHE A 104 5.54 -6.25 9.80
CA PHE A 104 4.87 -5.03 9.38
C PHE A 104 5.88 -4.10 8.70
N ARG A 105 5.43 -3.34 7.70
CA ARG A 105 6.29 -2.43 6.93
C ARG A 105 5.59 -1.11 6.67
N MET A 106 6.27 -0.01 6.98
CA MET A 106 5.88 1.34 6.56
C MET A 106 6.81 1.85 5.48
N ARG A 107 6.23 2.56 4.51
CA ARG A 107 6.96 3.18 3.40
C ARG A 107 6.86 4.69 3.53
N GLY A 108 7.98 5.39 3.52
CA GLY A 108 8.05 6.86 3.54
C GLY A 108 7.38 7.55 2.35
N THR A 109 6.94 6.79 1.33
CA THR A 109 6.06 7.33 0.28
C THR A 109 4.65 7.65 0.77
N PHE A 110 4.21 7.01 1.85
CA PHE A 110 2.86 7.16 2.40
C PHE A 110 2.83 7.75 3.81
N TRP A 111 3.95 7.69 4.52
CA TRP A 111 4.08 8.09 5.91
C TRP A 111 5.19 9.12 6.04
N ASP A 112 4.98 10.14 6.86
CA ASP A 112 6.01 11.11 7.19
C ASP A 112 7.03 10.53 8.19
N ASP A 113 8.20 11.18 8.30
CA ASP A 113 9.27 10.71 9.18
C ASP A 113 8.83 10.65 10.64
N ARG A 114 7.99 11.59 11.08
CA ARG A 114 7.42 11.61 12.44
C ARG A 114 6.60 10.35 12.73
N SER A 115 5.82 9.88 11.75
CA SER A 115 5.05 8.64 11.89
C SER A 115 5.95 7.41 11.95
N LEU A 116 7.07 7.42 11.23
CA LEU A 116 8.06 6.34 11.30
C LEU A 116 8.75 6.32 12.68
N ASP A 117 9.17 7.48 13.19
CA ASP A 117 9.83 7.61 14.50
C ASP A 117 8.93 7.18 15.65
N ALA A 118 7.62 7.48 15.56
CA ALA A 118 6.66 7.12 16.60
C ALA A 118 6.49 5.60 16.78
N ILE A 119 6.77 4.77 15.78
CA ILE A 119 6.59 3.32 15.86
C ILE A 119 7.52 2.70 16.90
N ALA A 120 8.81 3.05 16.85
CA ALA A 120 9.81 2.52 17.76
C ALA A 120 9.50 2.93 19.21
N GLU A 121 9.07 4.19 19.39
CA GLU A 121 8.67 4.73 20.70
C GLU A 121 7.42 4.05 21.27
N ILE A 122 6.33 3.96 20.49
CA ILE A 122 5.06 3.38 20.98
C ILE A 122 5.21 1.90 21.32
N LEU A 123 6.03 1.17 20.55
CA LEU A 123 6.24 -0.25 20.75
C LEU A 123 7.36 -0.53 21.75
N ASP A 124 8.14 0.46 22.20
CA ASP A 124 9.30 0.23 23.07
C ASP A 124 10.21 -0.87 22.48
N LEU A 125 10.61 -0.69 21.22
CA LEU A 125 11.46 -1.61 20.46
C LEU A 125 12.79 -0.95 20.12
N GLU A 126 13.88 -1.72 20.17
CA GLU A 126 15.18 -1.25 19.70
C GLU A 126 15.14 -1.03 18.19
N GLU A 127 15.60 0.16 17.77
CA GLU A 127 15.66 0.55 16.38
C GLU A 127 17.08 0.39 15.85
N THR A 128 17.22 -0.42 14.80
CA THR A 128 18.44 -0.54 14.01
C THR A 128 18.28 0.30 12.74
N VAL A 129 19.15 1.28 12.54
CA VAL A 129 19.19 2.08 11.31
C VAL A 129 20.34 1.59 10.42
N ARG A 130 20.04 1.22 9.18
CA ARG A 130 21.09 0.96 8.17
C ARG A 130 21.57 2.28 7.59
N THR A 131 22.88 2.49 7.65
CA THR A 131 23.54 3.73 7.23
C THR A 131 23.59 3.88 5.71
N GLU A 132 23.78 2.78 4.99
CA GLU A 132 23.87 2.80 3.54
C GLU A 132 22.49 2.56 2.89
N PRO A 133 22.05 3.44 1.97
CA PRO A 133 20.87 3.19 1.16
C PRO A 133 21.07 1.97 0.27
N VAL A 134 20.04 1.15 0.14
CA VAL A 134 20.08 -0.08 -0.65
C VAL A 134 19.07 -0.05 -1.79
N THR A 135 19.42 -0.71 -2.88
CA THR A 135 18.48 -1.01 -3.95
C THR A 135 17.54 -2.16 -3.54
N LEU A 136 16.39 -2.26 -4.19
CA LEU A 136 15.50 -3.42 -3.98
C LEU A 136 16.17 -4.74 -4.40
N ALA A 137 17.09 -4.70 -5.38
CA ALA A 137 17.84 -5.87 -5.81
C ALA A 137 18.80 -6.36 -4.73
N GLU A 138 19.53 -5.45 -4.08
CA GLU A 138 20.38 -5.76 -2.93
C GLU A 138 19.57 -6.30 -1.77
N LEU A 139 18.45 -5.65 -1.42
CA LEU A 139 17.57 -6.11 -0.34
C LEU A 139 17.01 -7.52 -0.59
N ARG A 140 16.72 -7.89 -1.85
CA ARG A 140 16.35 -9.27 -2.22
C ARG A 140 17.48 -10.26 -2.03
N ALA A 141 18.72 -9.85 -2.30
CA ALA A 141 19.88 -10.71 -2.20
C ALA A 141 20.32 -10.92 -0.74
N THR A 142 20.28 -9.87 0.08
CA THR A 142 20.78 -9.91 1.46
C THR A 142 19.70 -10.26 2.48
N ASP A 143 18.48 -9.73 2.32
CA ASP A 143 17.42 -9.84 3.33
C ASP A 143 16.05 -10.20 2.70
N PRO A 144 15.94 -11.33 1.98
CA PRO A 144 14.70 -11.70 1.28
C PRO A 144 13.50 -11.86 2.23
N CYS A 145 13.74 -12.19 3.50
CA CYS A 145 12.72 -12.35 4.54
C CYS A 145 12.02 -11.02 4.93
N LEU A 146 12.61 -9.87 4.57
CA LEU A 146 11.99 -8.56 4.80
C LEU A 146 10.94 -8.21 3.73
N LEU A 147 10.99 -8.90 2.59
CA LEU A 147 10.18 -8.62 1.43
C LEU A 147 8.92 -9.48 1.43
N TYR A 148 7.85 -8.95 0.84
CA TYR A 148 6.67 -9.76 0.58
C TYR A 148 7.01 -10.91 -0.39
N TRP A 149 6.28 -12.02 -0.27
CA TRP A 149 6.48 -13.21 -1.11
C TRP A 149 6.44 -12.93 -2.63
N PHE A 150 5.73 -11.89 -3.06
CA PHE A 150 5.68 -11.47 -4.47
C PHE A 150 6.83 -10.56 -4.85
N GLU A 151 7.38 -9.78 -3.91
CA GLU A 151 8.48 -8.86 -4.16
C GLU A 151 9.81 -9.59 -4.34
N GLY A 152 9.97 -10.76 -3.71
CA GLY A 152 11.13 -11.65 -3.91
C GLY A 152 11.14 -12.38 -5.26
N ARG A 153 10.01 -12.39 -5.98
CA ARG A 153 9.97 -12.92 -7.35
C ARG A 153 10.44 -11.81 -8.26
N GLY A 154 11.70 -11.86 -8.70
CA GLY A 154 12.21 -10.93 -9.72
C GLY A 154 11.27 -10.85 -10.94
N LEU A 155 11.36 -9.75 -11.69
CA LEU A 155 10.68 -9.64 -12.98
C LEU A 155 11.10 -10.85 -13.84
N ARG A 156 10.14 -11.69 -14.21
CA ARG A 156 10.37 -12.68 -15.25
C ARG A 156 10.40 -11.91 -16.58
N ALA A 157 11.59 -11.75 -17.13
CA ALA A 157 11.77 -11.35 -18.52
C ALA A 157 11.40 -12.51 -19.45
#